data_AF-A0A413NJX8-F1
#
_entry.id   AF-A0A413NJX8-F1
#
_cell.length_a   1.000
_cell.length_b   1.000
_cell.length_c   1.000
_cell.angle_alpha   90.00
_cell.angle_beta   90.00
_cell.angle_gamma   90.00
#
_symmetry.space_group_name_H-M   'P 1'
#
loop_
_entity.id
_entity.type
_entity.pdbx_description
1 polymer ?
#
loop_
_entity_poly.entity_id
_entity_poly.type
_entity_poly.pdbx_seq_one_letter_code
_entity_poly.pdbx_strand_id
1 'polypeptide(L)'
;MNRLVWKLLRQHISVGQLAGFFLANLFGMMIVLLSVQFYRDVLPVFTEGDSFMKKDYIIATKKISTLGSFAGKSNTFSKDEIKDLKAQPFTKGVGAFTPSLFKVSAGLGMQEAGIRLSTEMFFESVPDEYVDVSLEKWHFDEDARVIPIIIPRNYLNLYNFGFAQSRSLPKLSEGLMSLVQMDIMMRGNGRVEQYKGNIVGFSNRLNTILVPQSFMDWANKNFAPEKEAEPSRLIVEVKNPTDTAITDYFQQKNYETEGNNLDAGKTTYFLRLITAIVMGVGLFISILSFYILMLSIFLLLQKNTVKLENLLLIGYSPTRVATPYYILTVGLNVLVLLLAIGSVAWVRSYYIEVVQNLFPQLESGSLLPCILTSGLLFLAVSLLNVLAIQRKVSNLIRLRR
;
A
#
# COMPACT_ATOMS: atom_id res chain seq x y z
N MET A 1 33.70 -13.68 41.90
CA MET A 1 33.72 -12.22 41.65
C MET A 1 32.39 -11.65 41.13
N ASN A 2 31.75 -12.19 40.08
CA ASN A 2 30.46 -11.71 39.54
C ASN A 2 29.26 -11.80 40.50
N ARG A 3 29.22 -12.78 41.43
CA ARG A 3 28.07 -12.99 42.33
C ARG A 3 27.88 -11.90 43.39
N LEU A 4 28.94 -11.22 43.83
CA LEU A 4 28.88 -10.19 44.88
C LEU A 4 28.32 -8.88 44.33
N VAL A 5 28.81 -8.45 43.16
CA VAL A 5 28.29 -7.26 42.45
C VAL A 5 26.84 -7.51 42.01
N TRP A 6 26.54 -8.71 41.50
CA TRP A 6 25.16 -9.11 41.16
C TRP A 6 24.25 -9.11 42.41
N LYS A 7 24.69 -9.67 43.55
CA LYS A 7 23.91 -9.66 44.80
C LYS A 7 23.66 -8.24 45.30
N LEU A 8 24.64 -7.34 45.18
CA LEU A 8 24.51 -5.92 45.52
C LEU A 8 23.49 -5.20 44.63
N LEU A 9 23.46 -5.52 43.33
CA LEU A 9 22.45 -5.01 42.39
C LEU A 9 21.03 -5.44 42.76
N ARG A 10 20.81 -6.74 43.03
CA ARG A 10 19.48 -7.27 43.37
C ARG A 10 18.89 -6.65 44.65
N GLN A 11 19.74 -6.21 45.56
CA GLN A 11 19.32 -5.70 46.87
C GLN A 11 18.87 -4.23 46.85
N HIS A 12 19.25 -3.47 45.82
CA HIS A 12 18.96 -2.03 45.76
C HIS A 12 18.09 -1.60 44.58
N ILE A 13 17.92 -2.42 43.55
CA ILE A 13 17.04 -2.08 42.43
C ILE A 13 15.57 -2.11 42.87
N SER A 14 14.85 -1.00 42.65
CA SER A 14 13.40 -0.95 42.82
C SER A 14 12.73 -1.82 41.76
N VAL A 15 12.18 -2.97 42.17
CA VAL A 15 11.46 -3.92 41.30
C VAL A 15 10.34 -3.21 40.53
N GLY A 16 9.65 -2.24 41.15
CA GLY A 16 8.59 -1.48 40.49
C GLY A 16 9.08 -0.59 39.35
N GLN A 17 10.28 -0.01 39.45
CA GLN A 17 10.84 0.83 38.38
C GLN A 17 11.34 -0.01 37.20
N LEU A 18 11.95 -1.17 37.46
CA LEU A 18 12.30 -2.14 36.41
C LEU A 18 11.06 -2.70 35.73
N ALA A 19 10.04 -3.07 36.49
CA ALA A 19 8.76 -3.56 35.94
C ALA A 19 8.08 -2.47 35.11
N GLY A 20 8.10 -1.21 35.57
CA GLY A 20 7.59 -0.06 34.81
C GLY A 20 8.32 0.15 33.48
N PHE A 21 9.66 0.10 33.48
CA PHE A 21 10.44 0.17 32.24
C PHE A 21 10.13 -1.01 31.31
N PHE A 22 10.12 -2.23 31.85
CA PHE A 22 9.82 -3.45 31.08
C PHE A 22 8.46 -3.36 30.40
N LEU A 23 7.40 -3.06 31.17
CA LEU A 23 6.04 -2.96 30.67
C LEU A 23 5.89 -1.83 29.66
N ALA A 24 6.39 -0.62 29.97
CA ALA A 24 6.26 0.52 29.07
C ALA A 24 7.04 0.32 27.76
N ASN A 25 8.23 -0.30 27.81
CA ASN A 25 9.00 -0.62 26.61
C ASN A 25 8.32 -1.74 25.80
N LEU A 26 7.75 -2.75 26.46
CA LEU A 26 6.98 -3.80 25.81
C LEU A 26 5.75 -3.25 25.09
N PHE A 27 4.94 -2.43 25.76
CA PHE A 27 3.76 -1.83 25.15
C PHE A 27 4.12 -0.86 24.04
N GLY A 28 5.14 -0.01 24.23
CA GLY A 28 5.62 0.90 23.18
C GLY A 28 6.08 0.14 21.93
N MET A 29 6.86 -0.92 22.11
CA MET A 29 7.34 -1.76 21.01
C MET A 29 6.19 -2.53 20.34
N MET A 30 5.25 -3.08 21.11
CA MET A 30 4.06 -3.75 20.57
C MET A 30 3.22 -2.80 19.73
N ILE A 31 2.95 -1.58 20.20
CA ILE A 31 2.15 -0.58 19.46
C ILE A 31 2.81 -0.27 18.12
N VAL A 32 4.12 -0.02 18.10
CA VAL A 32 4.85 0.30 16.86
C VAL A 32 4.84 -0.89 15.90
N LEU A 33 5.14 -2.10 16.37
CA LEU A 33 5.20 -3.29 15.52
C LEU A 33 3.83 -3.68 15.00
N LEU A 34 2.79 -3.64 15.83
CA LEU A 34 1.41 -3.88 15.40
C LEU A 34 0.97 -2.85 14.36
N SER A 35 1.31 -1.58 14.53
CA SER A 35 0.96 -0.53 13.55
C SER A 35 1.60 -0.81 12.19
N VAL A 36 2.89 -1.14 12.16
CA VAL A 36 3.62 -1.44 10.91
C VAL A 36 3.07 -2.72 10.25
N GLN A 37 2.86 -3.77 11.03
CA GLN A 37 2.36 -5.04 10.51
C GLN A 37 0.92 -4.91 10.00
N PHE A 38 0.03 -4.28 10.78
CA PHE A 38 -1.35 -4.02 10.39
C PHE A 38 -1.42 -3.19 9.10
N TYR A 39 -0.64 -2.12 9.00
CA TYR A 39 -0.57 -1.32 7.78
C TYR A 39 -0.17 -2.15 6.57
N ARG A 40 0.83 -3.04 6.71
CA ARG A 40 1.25 -3.90 5.60
C ARG A 40 0.27 -5.00 5.25
N ASP A 41 -0.45 -5.55 6.22
CA ASP A 41 -1.42 -6.61 5.98
C ASP A 41 -2.73 -6.04 5.39
N VAL A 42 -3.09 -4.80 5.75
CA VAL A 42 -4.35 -4.16 5.34
C VAL A 42 -4.21 -3.29 4.08
N LEU A 43 -3.05 -2.67 3.83
CA LEU A 43 -2.82 -1.87 2.63
C LEU A 43 -3.12 -2.64 1.32
N PRO A 44 -2.69 -3.91 1.16
CA PRO A 44 -3.13 -4.80 0.10
C PRO A 44 -4.62 -4.80 -0.21
N VAL A 45 -5.47 -4.83 0.82
CA VAL A 45 -6.94 -4.83 0.66
C VAL A 45 -7.41 -3.63 -0.16
N PHE A 46 -6.70 -2.50 -0.04
CA PHE A 46 -7.01 -1.26 -0.73
C PHE A 46 -6.16 -1.02 -1.99
N THR A 47 -5.16 -1.85 -2.27
CA THR A 47 -4.14 -1.57 -3.31
C THR A 47 -3.79 -2.74 -4.24
N GLU A 48 -3.91 -4.01 -3.82
CA GLU A 48 -3.51 -5.20 -4.60
C GLU A 48 -4.42 -5.52 -5.79
N GLY A 49 -5.47 -4.73 -6.01
CA GLY A 49 -6.33 -4.85 -7.19
C GLY A 49 -5.78 -4.26 -8.48
N ASP A 50 -4.77 -3.38 -8.41
CA ASP A 50 -4.41 -2.48 -9.51
C ASP A 50 -2.90 -2.33 -9.69
N SER A 51 -2.17 -3.44 -9.71
CA SER A 51 -0.74 -3.45 -10.05
C SER A 51 -0.42 -2.88 -11.45
N PHE A 52 -1.44 -2.64 -12.28
CA PHE A 52 -1.29 -2.26 -13.68
C PHE A 52 -1.45 -0.75 -13.94
N MET A 53 -1.81 0.05 -12.93
CA MET A 53 -2.01 1.50 -13.08
C MET A 53 -1.23 2.27 -12.02
N LYS A 54 -0.70 3.45 -12.37
CA LYS A 54 0.04 4.28 -11.42
C LYS A 54 -0.79 4.65 -10.19
N LYS A 55 -0.13 4.89 -9.06
CA LYS A 55 -0.81 5.29 -7.82
C LYS A 55 -1.37 6.72 -7.95
N ASP A 56 -2.52 6.98 -7.32
CA ASP A 56 -3.14 8.31 -7.17
C ASP A 56 -3.72 9.00 -8.43
N TYR A 57 -4.47 8.28 -9.27
CA TYR A 57 -5.32 8.89 -10.30
C TYR A 57 -6.82 8.90 -9.96
N ILE A 58 -7.56 9.80 -10.60
CA ILE A 58 -9.02 9.91 -10.58
C ILE A 58 -9.51 9.90 -12.02
N ILE A 59 -10.55 9.13 -12.33
CA ILE A 59 -11.19 9.16 -13.64
C ILE A 59 -12.35 10.14 -13.56
N ALA A 60 -12.30 11.19 -14.38
CA ALA A 60 -13.32 12.21 -14.47
C ALA A 60 -14.21 11.97 -15.68
N THR A 61 -15.52 12.05 -15.47
CA THR A 61 -16.54 11.97 -16.52
C THR A 61 -17.50 13.16 -16.42
N LYS A 62 -18.09 13.59 -17.53
CA LYS A 62 -19.17 14.60 -17.46
C LYS A 62 -20.45 13.94 -16.96
N LYS A 63 -21.17 14.61 -16.06
CA LYS A 63 -22.46 14.13 -15.57
C LYS A 63 -23.46 14.01 -16.71
N ILE A 64 -23.97 12.79 -16.94
CA ILE A 64 -25.00 12.56 -17.95
C ILE A 64 -26.33 13.11 -17.42
N SER A 65 -26.75 14.27 -17.93
CA SER A 65 -28.04 14.87 -17.60
C SER A 65 -29.08 14.43 -18.62
N THR A 66 -30.21 13.90 -18.15
CA THR A 66 -31.33 13.42 -18.98
C THR A 66 -31.82 14.49 -19.96
N LEU A 67 -31.92 15.74 -19.54
CA LEU A 67 -32.31 16.88 -20.41
C LEU A 67 -31.22 17.27 -21.43
N GLY A 68 -29.94 17.09 -21.11
CA GLY A 68 -28.83 17.46 -21.98
C GLY A 68 -28.63 16.51 -23.16
N SER A 69 -28.93 15.22 -22.96
CA SER A 69 -28.82 14.18 -23.99
C SER A 69 -29.88 14.33 -25.10
N PHE A 70 -31.05 14.88 -24.78
CA PHE A 70 -32.08 15.25 -25.77
C PHE A 70 -31.79 16.56 -26.50
N ALA A 71 -30.98 17.46 -25.91
CA ALA A 71 -30.63 18.76 -26.47
C ALA A 71 -29.35 18.77 -27.32
N GLY A 72 -28.75 17.61 -27.60
CA GLY A 72 -27.55 17.48 -28.43
C GLY A 72 -26.26 18.01 -27.82
N LYS A 73 -26.21 18.24 -26.49
CA LYS A 73 -24.95 18.61 -25.82
C LYS A 73 -24.02 17.39 -25.78
N SER A 74 -22.78 17.56 -26.27
CA SER A 74 -21.79 16.49 -26.20
C SER A 74 -21.38 16.23 -24.75
N ASN A 75 -21.25 14.95 -24.40
CA ASN A 75 -20.74 14.51 -23.09
C ASN A 75 -19.20 14.33 -23.12
N THR A 76 -18.54 14.97 -24.08
CA THR A 76 -17.10 14.88 -24.35
C THR A 76 -16.39 16.10 -23.78
N PHE A 77 -15.12 15.94 -23.40
CA PHE A 77 -14.28 17.02 -22.90
C PHE A 77 -13.66 17.80 -24.05
N SER A 78 -13.78 19.11 -23.99
CA SER A 78 -13.12 20.04 -24.91
C SER A 78 -11.65 20.25 -24.56
N LYS A 79 -10.85 20.72 -25.52
CA LYS A 79 -9.43 21.03 -25.31
C LYS A 79 -9.21 22.08 -24.21
N ASP A 80 -10.12 23.05 -24.09
CA ASP A 80 -10.04 24.10 -23.06
C ASP A 80 -10.34 23.56 -21.66
N GLU A 81 -11.30 22.64 -21.52
CA GLU A 81 -11.59 21.99 -20.24
C GLU A 81 -10.43 21.11 -19.77
N ILE A 82 -9.80 20.37 -20.67
CA ILE A 82 -8.60 19.57 -20.36
C ILE A 82 -7.47 20.50 -19.89
N LYS A 83 -7.30 21.66 -20.54
CA LYS A 83 -6.29 22.65 -20.18
C LYS A 83 -6.57 23.29 -18.81
N ASP A 84 -7.83 23.62 -18.52
CA ASP A 84 -8.26 24.16 -17.22
C ASP A 84 -8.01 23.14 -16.09
N LEU A 85 -8.37 21.87 -16.31
CA LEU A 85 -8.15 20.78 -15.35
C LEU A 85 -6.65 20.53 -15.11
N LYS A 86 -5.82 20.63 -16.15
CA LYS A 86 -4.36 20.52 -16.06
C LYS A 86 -3.72 21.69 -15.31
N ALA A 87 -4.35 22.87 -15.33
CA ALA A 87 -3.87 24.06 -14.63
C ALA A 87 -4.22 24.07 -13.13
N GLN A 88 -5.09 23.16 -12.67
CA GLN A 88 -5.51 23.12 -11.26
C GLN A 88 -4.34 22.75 -10.33
N PRO A 89 -4.26 23.37 -9.13
CA PRO A 89 -3.13 23.18 -8.22
C PRO A 89 -3.01 21.75 -7.66
N PHE A 90 -4.12 21.01 -7.58
CA PHE A 90 -4.16 19.63 -7.13
C PHE A 90 -3.71 18.62 -8.20
N THR A 91 -3.69 19.03 -9.48
CA THR A 91 -3.36 18.17 -10.61
C THR A 91 -1.84 18.05 -10.79
N LYS A 92 -1.38 16.82 -11.04
CA LYS A 92 -0.01 16.51 -11.44
C LYS A 92 0.09 16.22 -12.95
N GLY A 93 -0.90 15.54 -13.50
CA GLY A 93 -1.01 15.25 -14.93
C GLY A 93 -2.46 14.95 -15.33
N VAL A 94 -2.78 15.12 -16.62
CA VAL A 94 -4.09 14.77 -17.20
C VAL A 94 -3.86 14.03 -18.51
N GLY A 95 -4.41 12.83 -18.59
CA GLY A 95 -4.52 12.03 -19.81
C GLY A 95 -5.98 11.95 -20.26
N ALA A 96 -6.18 11.75 -21.56
CA ALA A 96 -7.51 11.57 -22.14
C ALA A 96 -7.71 10.11 -22.55
N PHE A 97 -8.90 9.56 -22.28
CA PHE A 97 -9.25 8.24 -22.81
C PHE A 97 -9.59 8.37 -24.29
N THR A 98 -8.98 7.52 -25.12
CA THR A 98 -9.27 7.45 -26.56
C THR A 98 -10.22 6.28 -26.80
N PRO A 99 -11.47 6.50 -27.21
CA PRO A 99 -12.41 5.43 -27.51
C PRO A 99 -12.16 4.82 -28.89
N SER A 100 -12.54 3.55 -29.05
CA SER A 100 -12.65 2.91 -30.36
C SER A 100 -13.78 3.55 -31.18
N LEU A 101 -13.46 4.00 -32.39
CA LEU A 101 -14.43 4.61 -33.34
C LEU A 101 -15.00 3.59 -34.34
N PHE A 102 -14.59 2.32 -34.19
CA PHE A 102 -14.96 1.16 -34.98
C PHE A 102 -15.71 0.14 -34.13
N LYS A 103 -16.39 -0.83 -34.77
CA LYS A 103 -17.12 -1.88 -34.07
C LYS A 103 -16.17 -3.01 -33.70
N VAL A 104 -16.27 -3.49 -32.47
CA VAL A 104 -15.47 -4.61 -31.95
C VAL A 104 -16.40 -5.68 -31.39
N SER A 105 -16.12 -6.93 -31.70
CA SER A 105 -16.72 -8.07 -31.02
C SER A 105 -15.65 -9.04 -30.56
N ALA A 106 -15.85 -9.63 -29.37
CA ALA A 106 -15.02 -10.73 -28.89
C ALA A 106 -15.79 -12.04 -28.92
N GLY A 107 -15.14 -13.05 -29.48
CA GLY A 107 -15.45 -14.46 -29.36
C GLY A 107 -14.59 -15.10 -28.28
N LEU A 108 -15.21 -15.72 -27.29
CA LEU A 108 -14.59 -16.70 -26.42
C LEU A 108 -14.99 -18.08 -26.94
N GLY A 109 -14.02 -18.75 -27.59
CA GLY A 109 -14.15 -20.10 -28.11
C GLY A 109 -13.21 -21.05 -27.35
N MET A 110 -13.72 -21.80 -26.38
CA MET A 110 -13.00 -22.96 -25.86
C MET A 110 -13.57 -24.21 -26.53
N GLN A 111 -12.91 -24.66 -27.59
CA GLN A 111 -13.33 -25.81 -28.41
C GLN A 111 -13.53 -27.08 -27.56
N GLU A 112 -12.71 -27.28 -26.54
CA GLU A 112 -12.75 -28.43 -25.62
C GLU A 112 -13.90 -28.38 -24.61
N ALA A 113 -14.40 -27.17 -24.29
CA ALA A 113 -15.49 -26.96 -23.33
C ALA A 113 -16.85 -26.67 -23.99
N GLY A 114 -16.92 -26.64 -25.34
CA GLY A 114 -18.15 -26.35 -26.08
C GLY A 114 -18.67 -24.91 -25.93
N ILE A 115 -17.86 -24.00 -25.39
CA ILE A 115 -18.25 -22.62 -25.12
C ILE A 115 -18.02 -21.78 -26.39
N ARG A 116 -19.10 -21.24 -26.95
CA ARG A 116 -19.08 -20.21 -28.01
C ARG A 116 -19.84 -18.99 -27.52
N LEU A 117 -19.12 -18.04 -26.94
CA LEU A 117 -19.69 -16.75 -26.54
C LEU A 117 -19.19 -15.70 -27.52
N SER A 118 -20.10 -14.99 -28.18
CA SER A 118 -19.75 -13.81 -28.99
C SER A 118 -20.50 -12.62 -28.43
N THR A 119 -19.78 -11.55 -28.09
CA THR A 119 -20.37 -10.31 -27.59
C THR A 119 -19.79 -9.12 -28.33
N GLU A 120 -20.61 -8.09 -28.54
CA GLU A 120 -20.09 -6.77 -28.87
C GLU A 120 -19.36 -6.22 -27.65
N MET A 121 -18.28 -5.49 -27.91
CA MET A 121 -17.46 -4.84 -26.91
C MET A 121 -16.90 -3.54 -27.47
N PHE A 122 -16.24 -2.77 -26.62
CA PHE A 122 -15.54 -1.55 -26.99
C PHE A 122 -14.13 -1.59 -26.42
N PHE A 123 -13.22 -0.90 -27.08
CA PHE A 123 -11.90 -0.64 -26.55
C PHE A 123 -11.77 0.81 -26.16
N GLU A 124 -10.99 1.06 -25.13
CA GLU A 124 -10.45 2.38 -24.84
C GLU A 124 -8.94 2.27 -24.64
N SER A 125 -8.23 3.35 -24.91
CA SER A 125 -6.82 3.46 -24.53
C SER A 125 -6.61 4.67 -23.64
N VAL A 126 -5.57 4.57 -22.83
CA VAL A 126 -5.07 5.66 -22.00
C VAL A 126 -3.60 5.84 -22.35
N PRO A 127 -3.02 7.06 -22.27
CA PRO A 127 -1.60 7.24 -22.56
C PRO A 127 -0.75 6.30 -21.71
N ASP A 128 0.26 5.68 -22.34
CA ASP A 128 1.06 4.61 -21.74
C ASP A 128 1.75 5.03 -20.42
N GLU A 129 1.97 6.33 -20.22
CA GLU A 129 2.51 6.87 -18.96
C GLU A 129 1.63 6.60 -17.73
N TYR A 130 0.34 6.28 -17.90
CA TYR A 130 -0.58 5.97 -16.80
C TYR A 130 -0.68 4.46 -16.52
N VAL A 131 -0.11 3.63 -17.39
CA VAL A 131 -0.11 2.16 -17.31
C VAL A 131 1.20 1.71 -16.68
N ASP A 132 1.14 1.04 -15.53
CA ASP A 132 2.31 0.55 -14.77
C ASP A 132 2.57 -0.92 -15.10
N VAL A 133 2.80 -1.22 -16.37
CA VAL A 133 3.04 -2.57 -16.89
C VAL A 133 4.41 -2.60 -17.54
N SER A 134 5.11 -3.74 -17.41
CA SER A 134 6.34 -3.95 -18.20
C SER A 134 6.05 -3.71 -19.67
N LEU A 135 6.75 -2.74 -20.27
CA LEU A 135 6.62 -2.36 -21.68
C LEU A 135 6.78 -3.56 -22.63
N GLU A 136 7.48 -4.61 -22.19
CA GLU A 136 7.64 -5.85 -22.96
C GLU A 136 6.31 -6.59 -23.22
N LYS A 137 5.34 -6.49 -22.30
CA LYS A 137 4.01 -7.13 -22.43
C LYS A 137 2.93 -6.18 -22.94
N TRP A 138 3.20 -4.88 -22.94
CA TRP A 138 2.26 -3.82 -23.30
C TRP A 138 2.73 -3.10 -24.58
N HIS A 139 2.96 -3.88 -25.64
CA HIS A 139 3.36 -3.38 -26.94
C HIS A 139 2.48 -3.99 -28.03
N PHE A 140 2.05 -3.16 -28.97
CA PHE A 140 1.31 -3.60 -30.15
C PHE A 140 2.23 -3.60 -31.37
N ASP A 141 2.26 -4.75 -32.04
CA ASP A 141 2.92 -4.96 -33.32
C ASP A 141 1.85 -5.35 -34.36
N GLU A 142 1.80 -4.58 -35.45
CA GLU A 142 0.84 -4.76 -36.54
C GLU A 142 0.98 -6.14 -37.20
N ASP A 143 2.21 -6.64 -37.34
CA ASP A 143 2.51 -7.89 -38.03
C ASP A 143 2.17 -9.12 -37.17
N ALA A 144 2.29 -8.99 -35.85
CA ALA A 144 2.04 -10.08 -34.91
C ALA A 144 0.56 -10.47 -34.82
N ARG A 145 -0.38 -9.58 -35.18
CA ARG A 145 -1.84 -9.74 -35.06
C ARG A 145 -2.34 -10.16 -33.68
N VAL A 146 -1.59 -9.77 -32.64
CA VAL A 146 -1.95 -9.99 -31.24
C VAL A 146 -2.09 -8.63 -30.54
N ILE A 147 -3.20 -8.45 -29.83
CA ILE A 147 -3.51 -7.21 -29.11
C ILE A 147 -3.40 -7.52 -27.61
N PRO A 148 -2.46 -6.90 -26.87
CA PRO A 148 -2.46 -7.02 -25.42
C PRO A 148 -3.65 -6.23 -24.86
N ILE A 149 -4.39 -6.85 -23.94
CA ILE A 149 -5.60 -6.27 -23.35
C ILE A 149 -5.57 -6.38 -21.83
N ILE A 150 -6.05 -5.32 -21.17
CA ILE A 150 -6.35 -5.34 -19.75
C ILE A 150 -7.87 -5.28 -19.61
N ILE A 151 -8.44 -6.21 -18.84
CA ILE A 151 -9.88 -6.32 -18.65
C ILE A 151 -10.30 -5.98 -17.22
N PRO A 152 -11.51 -5.44 -17.00
CA PRO A 152 -12.02 -5.23 -15.65
C PRO A 152 -12.16 -6.56 -14.90
N ARG A 153 -11.70 -6.64 -13.65
CA ARG A 153 -11.88 -7.84 -12.80
C ARG A 153 -13.35 -8.18 -12.62
N ASN A 154 -14.24 -7.18 -12.68
CA ASN A 154 -15.68 -7.40 -12.62
C ASN A 154 -16.19 -8.36 -13.71
N TYR A 155 -15.56 -8.39 -14.90
CA TYR A 155 -15.96 -9.34 -15.96
C TYR A 155 -15.60 -10.77 -15.60
N LEU A 156 -14.45 -10.99 -14.95
CA LEU A 156 -14.09 -12.31 -14.41
C LEU A 156 -15.05 -12.74 -13.30
N ASN A 157 -15.45 -11.81 -12.44
CA ASN A 157 -16.43 -12.07 -11.38
C ASN A 157 -17.80 -12.44 -11.95
N LEU A 158 -18.28 -11.70 -12.96
CA LEU A 158 -19.53 -12.01 -13.66
C LEU A 158 -19.50 -13.40 -14.31
N TYR A 159 -18.37 -13.79 -14.90
CA TYR A 159 -18.18 -15.15 -15.38
C TYR A 159 -18.25 -16.15 -14.21
N ASN A 160 -17.42 -16.00 -13.19
CA ASN A 160 -17.27 -17.00 -12.12
C ASN A 160 -18.53 -17.19 -11.25
N PHE A 161 -19.17 -16.08 -10.86
CA PHE A 161 -20.30 -16.08 -9.92
C PHE A 161 -21.64 -16.01 -10.63
N GLY A 162 -21.71 -15.37 -11.81
CA GLY A 162 -22.94 -15.31 -12.60
C GLY A 162 -23.11 -16.51 -13.52
N PHE A 163 -22.17 -16.71 -14.43
CA PHE A 163 -22.33 -17.67 -15.53
C PHE A 163 -21.88 -19.09 -15.17
N ALA A 164 -20.67 -19.24 -14.64
CA ALA A 164 -20.07 -20.53 -14.34
C ALA A 164 -20.83 -21.26 -13.23
N GLN A 165 -21.20 -20.54 -12.17
CA GLN A 165 -22.03 -21.09 -11.10
C GLN A 165 -23.42 -21.53 -11.59
N SER A 166 -24.09 -20.76 -12.44
CA SER A 166 -25.43 -21.11 -12.94
C SER A 166 -25.41 -22.25 -13.95
N ARG A 167 -24.32 -22.42 -14.70
CA ARG A 167 -24.14 -23.47 -15.72
C ARG A 167 -23.25 -24.63 -15.28
N SER A 168 -22.86 -24.68 -14.01
CA SER A 168 -21.94 -25.68 -13.46
C SER A 168 -20.62 -25.80 -14.25
N LEU A 169 -20.12 -24.68 -14.79
CA LEU A 169 -18.82 -24.59 -15.45
C LEU A 169 -17.72 -24.35 -14.41
N PRO A 170 -16.47 -24.73 -14.68
CA PRO A 170 -15.36 -24.46 -13.77
C PRO A 170 -15.14 -22.96 -13.61
N LYS A 171 -14.84 -22.54 -12.37
CA LYS A 171 -14.37 -21.18 -12.10
C LYS A 171 -12.96 -21.01 -12.66
N LEU A 172 -12.68 -19.84 -13.22
CA LEU A 172 -11.38 -19.48 -13.78
C LEU A 172 -10.67 -18.51 -12.84
N SER A 173 -9.39 -18.76 -12.57
CA SER A 173 -8.52 -17.81 -11.89
C SER A 173 -7.95 -16.79 -12.90
N GLU A 174 -7.41 -15.68 -12.40
CA GLU A 174 -6.76 -14.67 -13.25
C GLU A 174 -5.60 -15.24 -14.06
N GLY A 175 -4.77 -16.09 -13.44
CA GLY A 175 -3.68 -16.76 -14.12
C GLY A 175 -4.17 -17.66 -15.26
N LEU A 176 -5.27 -18.39 -15.08
CA LEU A 176 -5.83 -19.23 -16.14
C LEU A 176 -6.44 -18.39 -17.27
N MET A 177 -7.14 -17.30 -16.95
CA MET A 177 -7.69 -16.41 -17.99
C MET A 177 -6.61 -15.65 -18.76
N SER A 178 -5.46 -15.35 -18.15
CA SER A 178 -4.34 -14.73 -18.88
C SER A 178 -3.76 -15.62 -20.00
N LEU A 179 -4.03 -16.93 -19.96
CA LEU A 179 -3.63 -17.88 -21.00
C LEU A 179 -4.65 -17.98 -22.14
N VAL A 180 -5.87 -17.48 -21.93
CA VAL A 180 -6.95 -17.55 -22.91
C VAL A 180 -6.77 -16.45 -23.95
N GLN A 181 -6.66 -16.85 -25.21
CA GLN A 181 -6.67 -15.93 -26.34
C GLN A 181 -8.10 -15.70 -26.82
N MET A 182 -8.56 -14.46 -26.78
CA MET A 182 -9.88 -14.10 -27.29
C MET A 182 -9.82 -13.83 -28.79
N ASP A 183 -10.83 -14.27 -29.53
CA ASP A 183 -10.99 -13.91 -30.94
C ASP A 183 -11.62 -12.53 -31.04
N ILE A 184 -10.83 -11.51 -31.41
CA ILE A 184 -11.32 -10.15 -31.60
C ILE A 184 -11.62 -9.95 -33.08
N MET A 185 -12.87 -9.59 -33.39
CA MET A 185 -13.26 -9.16 -34.72
C MET A 185 -13.47 -7.65 -34.72
N MET A 186 -12.80 -6.96 -35.63
CA MET A 186 -12.90 -5.52 -35.82
C MET A 186 -13.58 -5.22 -37.15
N ARG A 187 -14.51 -4.26 -37.12
CA ARG A 187 -15.28 -3.87 -38.31
C ARG A 187 -15.42 -2.35 -38.39
N GLY A 188 -15.05 -1.80 -39.53
CA GLY A 188 -15.16 -0.36 -39.82
C GLY A 188 -14.63 -0.05 -41.22
N ASN A 189 -15.05 1.07 -41.80
CA ASN A 189 -14.63 1.51 -43.14
C ASN A 189 -14.75 0.41 -44.23
N GLY A 190 -15.81 -0.40 -44.17
CA GLY A 190 -16.03 -1.53 -45.10
C GLY A 190 -15.07 -2.73 -44.93
N ARG A 191 -14.13 -2.67 -43.98
CA ARG A 191 -13.16 -3.74 -43.67
C ARG A 191 -13.65 -4.57 -42.48
N VAL A 192 -13.29 -5.84 -42.50
CA VAL A 192 -13.46 -6.78 -41.38
C VAL A 192 -12.16 -7.54 -41.21
N GLU A 193 -11.56 -7.45 -40.04
CA GLU A 193 -10.32 -8.16 -39.72
C GLU A 193 -10.44 -8.87 -38.38
N GLN A 194 -9.71 -9.98 -38.23
CA GLN A 194 -9.70 -10.79 -37.03
C GLN A 194 -8.29 -10.81 -36.42
N TYR A 195 -8.22 -10.51 -35.13
CA TYR A 195 -7.01 -10.45 -34.31
C TYR A 195 -7.19 -11.33 -33.08
N LYS A 196 -6.08 -11.69 -32.44
CA LYS A 196 -6.12 -12.40 -31.15
C LYS A 196 -5.89 -11.42 -30.01
N GLY A 197 -6.78 -11.42 -29.02
CA GLY A 197 -6.65 -10.64 -27.79
C GLY A 197 -5.94 -11.46 -26.72
N ASN A 198 -4.82 -10.97 -26.21
CA ASN A 198 -4.08 -11.59 -25.13
C ASN A 198 -4.29 -10.84 -23.82
N ILE A 199 -4.88 -11.49 -22.82
CA ILE A 199 -5.17 -10.86 -21.52
C ILE A 199 -3.87 -10.77 -20.72
N VAL A 200 -3.28 -9.58 -20.65
CA VAL A 200 -2.03 -9.35 -19.93
C VAL A 200 -2.25 -8.93 -18.48
N GLY A 201 -3.47 -8.54 -18.11
CA GLY A 201 -3.78 -8.08 -16.76
C GLY A 201 -5.27 -7.82 -16.49
N PHE A 202 -5.56 -7.59 -15.22
CA PHE A 202 -6.89 -7.24 -14.71
C PHE A 202 -6.82 -5.95 -13.88
N SER A 203 -7.83 -5.09 -13.96
CA SER A 203 -7.94 -3.89 -13.12
C SER A 203 -9.27 -3.83 -12.35
N ASN A 204 -9.23 -3.32 -11.13
CA ASN A 204 -10.39 -3.04 -10.28
C ASN A 204 -10.88 -1.58 -10.41
N ARG A 205 -10.02 -0.68 -10.91
CA ARG A 205 -10.29 0.77 -10.95
C ARG A 205 -10.80 1.27 -12.29
N LEU A 206 -10.80 0.42 -13.30
CA LEU A 206 -11.25 0.72 -14.66
C LEU A 206 -12.41 -0.21 -15.04
N ASN A 207 -13.53 0.38 -15.48
CA ASN A 207 -14.67 -0.38 -16.00
C ASN A 207 -14.67 -0.43 -17.54
N THR A 208 -13.49 -0.51 -18.15
CA THR A 208 -13.31 -0.57 -19.60
C THR A 208 -12.26 -1.60 -19.99
N ILE A 209 -12.29 -2.05 -21.23
CA ILE A 209 -11.25 -2.92 -21.80
C ILE A 209 -10.17 -2.02 -22.38
N LEU A 210 -8.99 -2.04 -21.76
CA LEU A 210 -7.85 -1.24 -22.21
C LEU A 210 -7.02 -1.97 -23.26
N VAL A 211 -6.54 -1.19 -24.23
CA VAL A 211 -5.54 -1.55 -25.24
C VAL A 211 -4.43 -0.49 -25.30
N PRO A 212 -3.25 -0.80 -25.86
CA PRO A 212 -2.19 0.19 -26.06
C PRO A 212 -2.66 1.38 -26.90
N GLN A 213 -2.14 2.57 -26.59
CA GLN A 213 -2.48 3.77 -27.36
C GLN A 213 -2.05 3.64 -28.83
N SER A 214 -0.89 3.04 -29.11
CA SER A 214 -0.41 2.81 -30.48
C SER A 214 -1.39 1.98 -31.32
N PHE A 215 -1.98 0.93 -30.73
CA PHE A 215 -3.01 0.14 -31.37
C PHE A 215 -4.26 0.96 -31.65
N MET A 216 -4.73 1.74 -30.67
CA MET A 216 -5.95 2.53 -30.83
C MET A 216 -5.79 3.58 -31.93
N ASP A 217 -4.65 4.28 -31.99
CA ASP A 217 -4.36 5.28 -33.01
C ASP A 217 -4.33 4.65 -34.41
N TRP A 218 -3.66 3.50 -34.55
CA TRP A 218 -3.63 2.72 -35.79
C TRP A 218 -5.03 2.24 -36.20
N ALA A 219 -5.79 1.65 -35.28
CA ALA A 219 -7.08 1.06 -35.55
C ALA A 219 -8.13 2.13 -35.90
N ASN A 220 -8.17 3.24 -35.17
CA ASN A 220 -9.05 4.35 -35.49
C ASN A 220 -8.75 4.94 -36.88
N LYS A 221 -7.46 5.08 -37.25
CA LYS A 221 -7.07 5.56 -38.58
C LYS A 221 -7.48 4.60 -39.70
N ASN A 222 -7.37 3.30 -39.50
CA ASN A 222 -7.67 2.31 -40.54
C ASN A 222 -9.17 2.00 -40.69
N PHE A 223 -9.89 1.89 -39.57
CA PHE A 223 -11.29 1.46 -39.53
C PHE A 223 -12.28 2.64 -39.42
N ALA A 224 -11.83 3.85 -39.09
CA ALA A 224 -12.66 5.04 -38.97
C ALA A 224 -11.91 6.36 -39.32
N PRO A 225 -11.26 6.48 -40.50
CA PRO A 225 -10.41 7.62 -40.86
C PRO A 225 -11.15 8.98 -40.87
N GLU A 226 -12.47 8.98 -41.06
CA GLU A 226 -13.29 10.20 -41.14
C GLU A 226 -13.83 10.67 -39.78
N LYS A 227 -13.51 9.97 -38.69
CA LYS A 227 -13.98 10.30 -37.34
C LYS A 227 -12.81 10.73 -36.47
N GLU A 228 -12.98 11.85 -35.77
CA GLU A 228 -12.07 12.26 -34.71
C GLU A 228 -12.52 11.70 -33.35
N ALA A 229 -11.56 11.27 -32.54
CA ALA A 229 -11.82 10.78 -31.20
C ALA A 229 -12.03 11.96 -30.25
N GLU A 230 -13.21 12.07 -29.67
CA GLU A 230 -13.48 13.00 -28.59
C GLU A 230 -13.52 12.26 -27.25
N PRO A 231 -12.70 12.65 -26.26
CA PRO A 231 -12.61 11.93 -24.99
C PRO A 231 -13.86 12.21 -24.14
N SER A 232 -14.61 11.17 -23.79
CA SER A 232 -15.71 11.25 -22.82
C SER A 232 -15.25 11.12 -21.37
N ARG A 233 -14.01 10.68 -21.17
CA ARG A 233 -13.40 10.42 -19.86
C ARG A 233 -11.96 10.94 -19.85
N LEU A 234 -11.53 11.44 -18.70
CA LEU A 234 -10.15 11.87 -18.46
C LEU A 234 -9.57 11.12 -17.27
N ILE A 235 -8.29 10.78 -17.35
CA ILE A 235 -7.51 10.30 -16.20
C ILE A 235 -6.71 11.47 -15.63
N VAL A 236 -6.86 11.72 -14.35
CA VAL A 236 -6.23 12.86 -13.65
C VAL A 236 -5.32 12.29 -12.56
N GLU A 237 -4.01 12.43 -12.72
CA GLU A 237 -3.06 12.15 -11.64
C GLU A 237 -3.09 13.32 -10.67
N VAL A 238 -3.38 13.04 -9.39
CA VAL A 238 -3.50 14.06 -8.35
C VAL A 238 -2.34 13.99 -7.37
N LYS A 239 -1.97 15.14 -6.81
CA LYS A 239 -0.93 15.22 -5.77
C LYS A 239 -1.38 14.61 -4.45
N ASN A 240 -2.65 14.86 -4.10
CA ASN A 240 -3.28 14.33 -2.90
C ASN A 240 -4.76 13.99 -3.19
N PRO A 241 -5.15 12.71 -3.17
CA PRO A 241 -6.54 12.31 -3.42
C PRO A 241 -7.53 12.78 -2.35
N THR A 242 -7.07 13.28 -1.21
CA THR A 242 -7.93 13.78 -0.12
C THR A 242 -8.15 15.29 -0.15
N ASP A 243 -7.61 15.99 -1.15
CA ASP A 243 -7.78 17.43 -1.25
C ASP A 243 -9.26 17.77 -1.52
N THR A 244 -9.85 18.63 -0.68
CA THR A 244 -11.23 19.07 -0.82
C THR A 244 -11.44 19.88 -2.10
N ALA A 245 -10.39 20.56 -2.58
CA ALA A 245 -10.43 21.34 -3.81
C ALA A 245 -10.80 20.49 -5.04
N ILE A 246 -10.49 19.18 -5.03
CA ILE A 246 -10.89 18.25 -6.10
C ILE A 246 -12.41 18.11 -6.10
N THR A 247 -13.01 17.88 -4.93
CA THR A 247 -14.46 17.69 -4.82
C THR A 247 -15.21 18.97 -5.17
N ASP A 248 -14.73 20.12 -4.68
CA ASP A 248 -15.33 21.43 -4.95
C ASP A 248 -15.27 21.78 -6.45
N TYR A 249 -14.12 21.54 -7.10
CA TYR A 249 -13.96 21.77 -8.53
C TYR A 249 -14.87 20.85 -9.36
N PHE A 250 -14.94 19.56 -9.03
CA PHE A 250 -15.77 18.61 -9.75
C PHE A 250 -17.26 18.93 -9.58
N GLN A 251 -17.70 19.34 -8.39
CA GLN A 251 -19.06 19.81 -8.17
C GLN A 251 -19.38 21.08 -8.96
N GLN A 252 -18.48 22.07 -8.96
CA GLN A 252 -18.66 23.32 -9.70
C GLN A 252 -18.76 23.08 -11.21
N LYS A 253 -17.94 22.17 -11.75
CA LYS A 253 -17.90 21.81 -13.17
C LYS A 253 -18.91 20.74 -13.57
N ASN A 254 -19.67 20.18 -12.63
CA ASN A 254 -20.58 19.05 -12.83
C ASN A 254 -19.89 17.81 -13.41
N TYR A 255 -18.68 17.53 -12.93
CA TYR A 255 -17.94 16.31 -13.24
C TYR A 255 -18.22 15.25 -12.18
N GLU A 256 -18.26 14.00 -12.61
CA GLU A 256 -18.40 12.82 -11.77
C GLU A 256 -17.11 12.01 -11.81
N THR A 257 -16.88 11.23 -10.76
CA THR A 257 -15.71 10.36 -10.67
C THR A 257 -16.11 8.92 -10.88
N GLU A 258 -15.45 8.23 -11.80
CA GLU A 258 -15.76 6.84 -12.10
C GLU A 258 -15.21 5.92 -11.00
N GLY A 259 -16.09 5.07 -10.45
CA GLY A 259 -15.78 4.18 -9.33
C GLY A 259 -15.56 4.92 -8.01
N ASN A 260 -15.57 4.19 -6.88
CA ASN A 260 -15.23 4.72 -5.55
C ASN A 260 -13.73 5.07 -5.41
N ASN A 261 -13.09 5.53 -6.50
CA ASN A 261 -11.66 5.79 -6.61
C ASN A 261 -11.19 6.90 -5.67
N LEU A 262 -12.00 7.95 -5.48
CA LEU A 262 -11.73 8.96 -4.45
C LEU A 262 -11.80 8.36 -3.04
N ASP A 263 -12.74 7.45 -2.79
CA ASP A 263 -12.93 6.85 -1.47
C ASP A 263 -11.84 5.84 -1.13
N ALA A 264 -11.36 5.07 -2.11
CA ALA A 264 -10.23 4.16 -1.94
C ALA A 264 -8.92 4.93 -1.67
N GLY A 265 -8.67 6.02 -2.41
CA GLY A 265 -7.54 6.92 -2.18
C GLY A 265 -7.61 7.60 -0.81
N LYS A 266 -8.79 8.11 -0.43
CA LYS A 266 -9.05 8.64 0.91
C LYS A 266 -8.79 7.61 2.00
N THR A 267 -9.33 6.40 1.85
CA THR A 267 -9.19 5.33 2.85
C THR A 267 -7.73 4.92 3.02
N THR A 268 -6.97 4.81 1.93
CA THR A 268 -5.53 4.52 1.98
C THR A 268 -4.74 5.63 2.68
N TYR A 269 -5.07 6.90 2.39
CA TYR A 269 -4.48 8.03 3.09
C TYR A 269 -4.83 8.06 4.58
N PHE A 270 -6.10 7.84 4.93
CA PHE A 270 -6.55 7.74 6.32
C PHE A 270 -5.85 6.60 7.06
N LEU A 271 -5.72 5.43 6.43
CA LEU A 271 -4.99 4.29 6.97
C LEU A 271 -3.52 4.67 7.24
N ARG A 272 -2.85 5.35 6.30
CA ARG A 272 -1.48 5.85 6.46
C ARG A 272 -1.37 6.87 7.60
N LEU A 273 -2.30 7.82 7.69
CA LEU A 273 -2.29 8.87 8.71
C LEU A 273 -2.50 8.28 10.11
N ILE A 274 -3.51 7.43 10.29
CA ILE A 274 -3.79 6.76 11.57
C ILE A 274 -2.59 5.91 11.98
N THR A 275 -2.04 5.11 11.05
CA THR A 275 -0.84 4.29 11.32
C THR A 275 0.33 5.16 11.77
N ALA A 276 0.57 6.30 11.11
CA ALA A 276 1.66 7.21 11.47
C ALA A 276 1.46 7.82 12.88
N ILE A 277 0.23 8.20 13.22
CA ILE A 277 -0.11 8.74 14.56
C ILE A 277 0.12 7.66 15.63
N VAL A 278 -0.43 6.46 15.43
CA VAL A 278 -0.29 5.36 16.40
C VAL A 278 1.18 4.95 16.57
N MET A 279 1.96 4.91 15.47
CA MET A 279 3.39 4.71 15.51
C MET A 279 4.11 5.80 16.33
N GLY A 280 3.74 7.07 16.12
CA GLY A 280 4.27 8.20 16.88
C GLY A 280 3.99 8.08 18.38
N VAL A 281 2.78 7.67 18.77
CA VAL A 281 2.41 7.41 20.17
C VAL A 281 3.25 6.27 20.76
N GLY A 282 3.42 5.16 20.03
CA GLY A 282 4.25 4.03 20.48
C GLY A 282 5.73 4.40 20.67
N LEU A 283 6.29 5.21 19.76
CA LEU A 283 7.63 5.75 19.88
C LEU A 283 7.77 6.68 21.09
N PHE A 284 6.78 7.56 21.31
CA PHE A 284 6.76 8.46 22.46
C PHE A 284 6.72 7.70 23.80
N ILE A 285 5.89 6.67 23.90
CA ILE A 285 5.84 5.78 25.08
C ILE A 285 7.20 5.09 25.31
N SER A 286 7.86 4.65 24.23
CA SER A 286 9.18 4.01 24.31
C SER A 286 10.25 4.99 24.83
N ILE A 287 10.23 6.25 24.37
CA ILE A 287 11.13 7.31 24.87
C ILE A 287 10.83 7.65 26.33
N LEU A 288 9.56 7.69 26.72
CA LEU A 288 9.18 7.95 28.11
C LEU A 288 9.60 6.81 29.04
N SER A 289 9.45 5.56 28.58
CA SER A 289 9.96 4.38 29.28
C SER A 289 11.48 4.48 29.50
N PHE A 290 12.21 4.89 28.46
CA PHE A 290 13.65 5.14 28.56
C PHE A 290 14.00 6.19 29.61
N TYR A 291 13.25 7.29 29.68
CA TYR A 291 13.44 8.32 30.70
C TYR A 291 13.24 7.76 32.13
N ILE A 292 12.23 6.92 32.34
CA ILE A 292 11.95 6.26 33.63
C ILE A 292 13.12 5.34 34.04
N LEU A 293 13.68 4.57 33.10
CA LEU A 293 14.86 3.75 33.36
C LEU A 293 16.06 4.62 33.78
N MET A 294 16.32 5.69 33.04
CA MET A 294 17.43 6.60 33.34
C MET A 294 17.29 7.23 34.73
N LEU A 295 16.07 7.65 35.09
CA LEU A 295 15.77 8.19 36.41
C LEU A 295 15.97 7.14 37.50
N SER A 296 15.54 5.90 37.27
CA SER A 296 15.76 4.78 38.18
C SER A 296 17.25 4.53 38.44
N ILE A 297 18.05 4.40 37.38
CA ILE A 297 19.50 4.24 37.48
C ILE A 297 20.13 5.43 38.23
N PHE A 298 19.67 6.65 37.97
CA PHE A 298 20.17 7.85 38.65
C PHE A 298 19.86 7.85 40.16
N LEU A 299 18.62 7.53 40.56
CA LEU A 299 18.24 7.40 41.96
C LEU A 299 19.05 6.31 42.68
N LEU A 300 19.34 5.20 41.98
CA LEU A 300 20.19 4.13 42.50
C LEU A 300 21.63 4.57 42.71
N LEU A 301 22.18 5.37 41.79
CA LEU A 301 23.52 5.93 41.91
C LEU A 301 23.60 6.96 43.05
N GLN A 302 22.59 7.82 43.20
CA GLN A 302 22.54 8.81 44.29
C GLN A 302 22.39 8.15 45.66
N LYS A 303 21.49 7.18 45.84
CA LYS A 303 21.28 6.50 47.14
C LYS A 303 22.47 5.67 47.63
N ASN A 304 23.37 5.25 46.74
CA ASN A 304 24.54 4.42 47.07
C ASN A 304 25.89 5.16 46.98
N THR A 305 25.88 6.49 46.91
CA THR A 305 27.09 7.34 46.82
C THR A 305 28.15 7.00 47.88
N VAL A 306 27.74 6.82 49.15
CA VAL A 306 28.65 6.51 50.26
C VAL A 306 29.34 5.14 50.13
N LYS A 307 28.65 4.14 49.56
CA LYS A 307 29.20 2.78 49.38
C LYS A 307 30.04 2.64 48.11
N LEU A 308 29.69 3.40 47.06
CA LEU A 308 30.50 3.53 45.85
C LEU A 308 31.85 4.19 46.15
N GLU A 309 31.87 5.15 47.07
CA GLU A 309 33.09 5.82 47.55
C GLU A 309 34.05 4.84 48.24
N ASN A 310 33.53 4.00 49.14
CA ASN A 310 34.33 2.96 49.79
C ASN A 310 34.86 1.91 48.82
N LEU A 311 34.13 1.58 47.75
CA LEU A 311 34.59 0.66 46.70
C LEU A 311 35.65 1.28 45.77
N LEU A 312 35.53 2.57 45.46
CA LEU A 312 36.53 3.33 44.69
C LEU A 312 37.83 3.51 45.49
N LEU A 313 37.74 3.75 46.80
CA LEU A 313 38.89 3.86 47.71
C LEU A 313 39.70 2.55 47.83
N ILE A 314 39.10 1.40 47.49
CA ILE A 314 39.76 0.08 47.47
C ILE A 314 40.42 -0.22 46.10
N GLY A 315 40.38 0.72 45.13
CA GLY A 315 41.10 0.62 43.85
C GLY A 315 40.31 -0.01 42.70
N TYR A 316 38.98 -0.09 42.78
CA TYR A 316 38.15 -0.59 41.68
C TYR A 316 37.99 0.44 40.55
N SER A 317 38.24 0.02 39.30
CA SER A 317 38.05 0.85 38.10
C SER A 317 36.54 1.14 37.85
N PRO A 318 36.14 2.40 37.58
CA PRO A 318 34.74 2.80 37.36
C PRO A 318 34.00 2.02 36.26
N THR A 319 34.73 1.51 35.27
CA THR A 319 34.20 0.75 34.13
C THR A 319 33.68 -0.64 34.49
N ARG A 320 34.24 -1.30 35.52
CA ARG A 320 33.80 -2.63 35.99
C ARG A 320 32.51 -2.58 36.82
N VAL A 321 32.15 -1.41 37.34
CA VAL A 321 30.92 -1.19 38.10
C VAL A 321 29.72 -1.02 37.16
N ALA A 322 29.94 -0.50 35.94
CA ALA A 322 28.88 -0.26 34.94
C ALA A 322 28.52 -1.50 34.09
N THR A 323 29.42 -2.49 33.98
CA THR A 323 29.23 -3.70 33.14
C THR A 323 27.94 -4.50 33.44
N PRO A 324 27.60 -4.76 34.71
CA PRO A 324 26.36 -5.48 35.03
C PRO A 324 25.09 -4.71 34.66
N TYR A 325 25.14 -3.37 34.66
CA TYR A 325 24.02 -2.53 34.25
C TYR A 325 23.78 -2.63 32.74
N TYR A 326 24.85 -2.64 31.94
CA TYR A 326 24.72 -2.89 30.49
C TYR A 326 24.12 -4.27 30.21
N ILE A 327 24.59 -5.33 30.89
CA ILE A 327 24.07 -6.69 30.70
C ILE A 327 22.59 -6.78 31.11
N LEU A 328 22.20 -6.14 32.22
CA LEU A 328 20.81 -6.13 32.69
C LEU A 328 19.89 -5.40 31.70
N THR A 329 20.28 -4.21 31.24
CA THR A 329 19.47 -3.41 30.31
C THR A 329 19.37 -4.07 28.93
N VAL A 330 20.48 -4.59 28.40
CA VAL A 330 20.48 -5.30 27.12
C VAL A 330 19.68 -6.60 27.21
N GLY A 331 19.86 -7.37 28.28
CA GLY A 331 19.10 -8.61 28.51
C GLY A 331 17.59 -8.35 28.62
N LEU A 332 17.19 -7.28 29.31
CA LEU A 332 15.79 -6.90 29.41
C LEU A 332 15.22 -6.45 28.06
N ASN A 333 15.99 -5.69 27.27
CA ASN A 333 15.58 -5.29 25.92
C ASN A 333 15.42 -6.50 24.98
N VAL A 334 16.29 -7.51 25.09
CA VAL A 334 16.16 -8.76 24.32
C VAL A 334 14.90 -9.51 24.73
N LEU A 335 14.61 -9.59 26.02
CA LEU A 335 13.36 -10.20 26.52
C LEU A 335 12.13 -9.46 25.97
N VAL A 336 12.15 -8.12 26.01
CA VAL A 336 11.07 -7.28 25.46
C VAL A 336 10.90 -7.52 23.95
N LEU A 337 11.99 -7.58 23.18
CA LEU A 337 11.95 -7.85 21.75
C LEU A 337 11.25 -9.18 21.44
N LEU A 338 11.65 -10.26 22.10
CA LEU A 338 11.07 -11.59 21.89
C LEU A 338 9.58 -11.62 22.23
N LEU A 339 9.19 -11.00 23.35
CA LEU A 339 7.79 -10.93 23.76
C LEU A 339 6.94 -10.02 22.87
N ALA A 340 7.51 -8.93 22.34
CA ALA A 340 6.83 -8.06 21.40
C ALA A 340 6.56 -8.77 20.08
N ILE A 341 7.56 -9.48 19.52
CA ILE A 341 7.39 -10.29 18.30
C ILE A 341 6.36 -11.39 18.51
N GLY A 342 6.46 -12.13 19.62
CA GLY A 342 5.51 -13.21 19.95
C GLY A 342 4.07 -12.69 20.07
N SER A 343 3.88 -11.56 20.77
CA SER A 343 2.58 -10.93 20.91
C SER A 343 2.01 -10.44 19.58
N VAL A 344 2.84 -9.84 18.71
CA VAL A 344 2.43 -9.40 17.37
C VAL A 344 2.01 -10.58 16.51
N ALA A 345 2.78 -11.67 16.52
CA ALA A 345 2.44 -12.89 15.78
C ALA A 345 1.12 -13.50 16.24
N TRP A 346 0.86 -13.51 17.56
CA TRP A 346 -0.38 -14.00 18.14
C TRP A 346 -1.58 -13.12 17.77
N VAL A 347 -1.47 -11.80 17.90
CA VAL A 347 -2.53 -10.86 17.48
C VAL A 347 -2.79 -10.98 15.97
N ARG A 348 -1.74 -11.17 15.17
CA ARG A 348 -1.86 -11.39 13.72
C ARG A 348 -2.63 -12.63 13.35
N SER A 349 -2.44 -13.75 14.06
CA SER A 349 -3.22 -14.95 13.78
C SER A 349 -4.73 -14.73 13.96
N TYR A 350 -5.15 -13.85 14.89
CA TYR A 350 -6.56 -13.58 15.11
C TYR A 350 -7.15 -12.63 14.06
N TYR A 351 -6.50 -11.50 13.77
CA TYR A 351 -7.08 -10.56 12.81
C TYR A 351 -7.00 -11.05 11.36
N ILE A 352 -5.99 -11.84 10.99
CA ILE A 352 -5.86 -12.31 9.60
C ILE A 352 -6.97 -13.29 9.22
N GLU A 353 -7.42 -14.12 10.17
CA GLU A 353 -8.54 -15.03 9.98
C GLU A 353 -9.83 -14.25 9.67
N VAL A 354 -10.06 -13.16 10.41
CA VAL A 354 -11.20 -12.25 10.16
C VAL A 354 -11.07 -11.57 8.79
N VAL A 355 -9.88 -11.09 8.43
CA VAL A 355 -9.64 -10.43 7.14
C VAL A 355 -9.80 -11.40 5.97
N GLN A 356 -9.29 -12.62 6.07
CA GLN A 356 -9.41 -13.65 5.03
C GLN A 356 -10.86 -14.13 4.85
N ASN A 357 -11.63 -14.21 5.92
CA ASN A 357 -13.06 -14.52 5.84
C ASN A 357 -13.85 -13.44 5.09
N LEU A 358 -13.44 -12.17 5.20
CA LEU A 358 -14.08 -11.06 4.49
C LEU A 358 -13.54 -10.90 3.05
N PHE A 359 -12.27 -11.24 2.83
CA PHE A 359 -11.57 -11.08 1.54
C PHE A 359 -10.72 -12.33 1.23
N PRO A 360 -11.32 -13.38 0.66
CA PRO A 360 -10.66 -14.69 0.46
C PRO A 360 -9.47 -14.69 -0.52
N GLN A 361 -9.23 -13.58 -1.22
CA GLN A 361 -8.21 -13.46 -2.27
C GLN A 361 -6.87 -12.86 -1.79
N LEU A 362 -6.75 -12.52 -0.50
CA LEU A 362 -5.53 -11.89 0.02
C LEU A 362 -4.45 -12.94 0.32
N GLU A 363 -3.31 -12.81 -0.36
CA GLU A 363 -2.10 -13.50 0.05
C GLU A 363 -1.62 -12.93 1.39
N SER A 364 -1.36 -13.81 2.36
CA SER A 364 -0.93 -13.40 3.70
C SER A 364 0.41 -12.67 3.65
N GLY A 365 0.43 -11.38 4.01
CA GLY A 365 1.64 -10.55 4.01
C GLY A 365 2.78 -11.13 4.87
N SER A 366 4.03 -11.00 4.42
CA SER A 366 5.19 -11.56 5.12
C SER A 366 5.45 -10.91 6.48
N LEU A 367 5.93 -11.70 7.46
CA LEU A 367 6.41 -11.24 8.77
C LEU A 367 7.80 -10.57 8.72
N LEU A 368 8.53 -10.71 7.61
CA LEU A 368 9.88 -10.15 7.44
C LEU A 368 10.00 -8.65 7.80
N PRO A 369 9.06 -7.78 7.41
CA PRO A 369 9.17 -6.35 7.72
C PRO A 369 9.02 -6.04 9.21
N CYS A 370 8.17 -6.79 9.92
CA CYS A 370 8.05 -6.68 11.38
C CYS A 370 9.35 -7.11 12.06
N ILE A 371 9.96 -8.21 11.61
CA ILE A 371 11.26 -8.67 12.14
C ILE A 371 12.35 -7.61 11.90
N LEU A 372 12.45 -7.06 10.69
CA LEU A 372 13.42 -6.01 10.38
C LEU A 372 13.21 -4.74 11.21
N THR A 373 11.96 -4.28 11.32
CA THR A 373 11.61 -3.07 12.10
C THR A 373 11.87 -3.29 13.59
N SER A 374 11.59 -4.49 14.10
CA SER A 374 11.86 -4.87 15.49
C SER A 374 13.36 -4.89 15.80
N GLY A 375 14.18 -5.41 14.88
CA GLY A 375 15.64 -5.37 14.98
C GLY A 375 16.19 -3.94 14.99
N LEU A 376 15.68 -3.09 14.09
CA LEU A 376 16.10 -1.69 14.01
C LEU A 376 15.73 -0.89 15.28
N LEU A 377 14.52 -1.06 15.79
CA LEU A 377 14.10 -0.45 17.06
C LEU A 377 14.92 -0.96 18.24
N PHE A 378 15.20 -2.26 18.30
CA PHE A 378 16.04 -2.85 19.34
C PHE A 378 17.46 -2.25 19.33
N LEU A 379 18.08 -2.11 18.15
CA LEU A 379 19.39 -1.50 18.01
C LEU A 379 19.38 -0.03 18.43
N ALA A 380 18.39 0.74 17.97
CA ALA A 380 18.25 2.15 18.33
C ALA A 380 18.09 2.36 19.84
N VAL A 381 17.16 1.63 20.47
CA VAL A 381 16.89 1.73 21.91
C VAL A 381 18.09 1.24 22.72
N SER A 382 18.73 0.15 22.33
CA SER A 382 19.90 -0.38 23.03
C SER A 382 21.11 0.54 22.92
N LEU A 383 21.34 1.16 21.76
CA LEU A 383 22.43 2.12 21.56
C LEU A 383 22.21 3.41 22.36
N LEU A 384 20.99 3.94 22.35
CA LEU A 384 20.61 5.10 23.18
C LEU A 384 20.77 4.80 24.68
N ASN A 385 20.36 3.60 25.12
CA ASN A 385 20.56 3.13 26.48
C ASN A 385 22.04 3.12 26.88
N VAL A 386 22.89 2.49 26.05
CA VAL A 386 24.32 2.38 26.34
C VAL A 386 24.99 3.76 26.36
N LEU A 387 24.75 4.60 25.36
CA LEU A 387 25.34 5.94 25.27
C LEU A 387 24.94 6.85 26.44
N ALA A 388 23.69 6.80 26.88
CA ALA A 388 23.23 7.61 27.99
C ALA A 388 23.85 7.18 29.32
N ILE A 389 23.97 5.87 29.57
CA ILE A 389 24.67 5.34 30.74
C ILE A 389 26.15 5.77 30.70
N GLN A 390 26.83 5.64 29.55
CA GLN A 390 28.23 6.07 29.38
C GLN A 390 28.43 7.56 29.65
N ARG A 391 27.63 8.43 29.01
CA ARG A 391 27.72 9.89 29.19
C ARG A 391 27.50 10.29 30.65
N LYS A 392 26.52 9.68 31.31
CA LYS A 392 26.15 10.05 32.68
C LYS A 392 27.16 9.55 33.71
N VAL A 393 27.70 8.34 33.54
CA VAL A 393 28.82 7.83 34.35
C VAL A 393 30.06 8.71 34.17
N SER A 394 30.39 9.10 32.93
CA SER A 394 31.51 10.00 32.65
C SER A 394 31.33 11.39 33.30
N ASN A 395 30.12 11.95 33.27
CA ASN A 395 29.83 13.25 33.89
C ASN A 395 29.91 13.21 35.42
N LEU A 396 29.45 12.12 36.05
CA LEU A 396 29.58 11.90 37.49
C LEU A 396 31.06 11.83 37.94
N ILE A 397 31.92 11.23 37.13
CA ILE A 397 33.37 11.16 37.39
C ILE A 397 34.01 12.54 37.21
N ARG A 398 33.54 13.35 36.26
CA ARG A 398 34.10 14.68 35.96
C ARG A 398 33.68 15.77 36.97
N LEU A 399 32.52 15.62 37.60
CA LEU A 399 32.03 16.52 38.68
C LEU A 399 32.67 16.25 40.05
N ARG A 400 33.43 15.15 40.20
CA ARG A 400 34.10 14.74 41.46
C ARG A 400 35.64 14.85 41.40
N ARG A 401 36.20 15.26 40.26
CA ARG A 401 37.55 15.84 40.15
C ARG A 401 37.42 17.34 40.29
#